data_AF-A0A091CF90-F1
#
_entry.id   AF-A0A091CF90-F1
#
_cell.length_a   1.000
_cell.length_b   1.000
_cell.length_c   1.000
_cell.angle_alpha   90.00
_cell.angle_beta   90.00
_cell.angle_gamma   90.00
#
_symmetry.space_group_name_H-M   'P 1'
#
loop_
_entity.id
_entity.type
_entity.pdbx_description
1 polymer ?
#
loop_
_entity_poly.entity_id
_entity_poly.type
_entity_poly.pdbx_seq_one_letter_code
_entity_poly.pdbx_strand_id
1 'polypeptide(L)'
;MLKTYDPSVQVGVEEKGQQETKQSPKFIKVSSQYKTSAFVLAKVAFVALLAMGLSQLTNEAIDSSICALVLGVIAHQIGFLEKNVLNQARVFNWLMYGLMAYIFSQLNTVTPEILQGIIIQTLLLLLLGVLGMFGASTLLAKTMKMSTPMAFATSLTALCGFPSDYILTLEVIQHLTSDEKQRNYLLEYMMPKMLVGGFATVSIASILIASILLRVL
;
A
#
# COMPACT_ATOMS: atom_id res chain seq x y z
N MET A 1 -8.78 18.13 5.32
CA MET A 1 -8.86 17.51 3.98
C MET A 1 -10.15 17.91 3.28
N LEU A 2 -11.33 17.68 3.87
CA LEU A 2 -12.58 18.22 3.30
C LEU A 2 -12.70 19.75 3.43
N LYS A 3 -12.12 20.37 4.46
CA LYS A 3 -12.06 21.85 4.58
C LYS A 3 -11.19 22.55 3.51
N THR A 4 -10.33 21.80 2.84
CA THR A 4 -9.46 22.27 1.74
C THR A 4 -9.96 21.79 0.37
N TYR A 5 -11.14 21.17 0.34
CA TYR A 5 -11.80 20.75 -0.89
C TYR A 5 -12.38 22.00 -1.57
N ASP A 6 -11.75 22.41 -2.66
CA ASP A 6 -12.24 23.48 -3.51
C ASP A 6 -12.77 22.87 -4.83
N PRO A 7 -14.09 22.94 -5.08
CA PRO A 7 -14.68 22.42 -6.31
C PRO A 7 -14.17 23.15 -7.56
N SER A 8 -13.69 24.39 -7.46
CA SER A 8 -13.15 25.17 -8.59
C SER A 8 -11.68 24.81 -8.93
N VAL A 9 -10.89 24.40 -7.94
CA VAL A 9 -9.58 23.75 -8.17
C VAL A 9 -9.79 22.41 -8.84
N GLN A 10 -10.86 21.68 -8.51
CA GLN A 10 -11.24 20.47 -9.24
C GLN A 10 -11.79 20.74 -10.63
N VAL A 11 -12.49 21.85 -10.93
CA VAL A 11 -12.83 22.18 -12.33
C VAL A 11 -11.58 22.56 -13.11
N GLY A 12 -10.60 23.24 -12.51
CA GLY A 12 -9.29 23.52 -13.12
C GLY A 12 -8.38 22.29 -13.22
N VAL A 13 -8.52 21.30 -12.33
CA VAL A 13 -7.82 20.00 -12.34
C VAL A 13 -8.63 18.93 -13.09
N GLU A 14 -9.91 19.12 -13.37
CA GLU A 14 -10.72 18.33 -14.31
C GLU A 14 -10.46 18.86 -15.73
N GLU A 15 -10.34 20.18 -15.94
CA GLU A 15 -9.92 20.74 -17.23
C GLU A 15 -8.42 20.50 -17.52
N LYS A 16 -7.54 20.66 -16.52
CA LYS A 16 -6.12 20.25 -16.67
C LYS A 16 -5.90 18.75 -16.54
N GLY A 17 -6.73 18.00 -15.81
CA GLY A 17 -6.62 16.54 -15.67
C GLY A 17 -7.31 15.76 -16.79
N GLN A 18 -8.30 16.36 -17.48
CA GLN A 18 -8.76 15.89 -18.78
C GLN A 18 -7.78 16.26 -19.90
N GLN A 19 -6.91 17.27 -19.73
CA GLN A 19 -5.86 17.60 -20.71
C GLN A 19 -4.44 17.06 -20.40
N GLU A 20 -4.15 16.59 -19.17
CA GLU A 20 -2.89 15.92 -18.81
C GLU A 20 -3.01 14.40 -18.60
N THR A 21 -4.15 13.78 -18.94
CA THR A 21 -4.20 12.32 -19.23
C THR A 21 -3.63 12.03 -20.64
N LYS A 22 -2.58 12.76 -21.05
CA LYS A 22 -1.79 12.45 -22.24
C LYS A 22 -0.76 11.40 -21.87
N GLN A 23 -1.22 10.15 -21.97
CA GLN A 23 -0.45 8.96 -22.35
C GLN A 23 1.00 8.90 -21.84
N SER A 24 1.21 8.16 -20.74
CA SER A 24 2.50 7.51 -20.48
C SER A 24 2.95 6.81 -21.77
N PRO A 25 4.24 6.85 -22.13
CA PRO A 25 4.70 6.49 -23.47
C PRO A 25 4.38 5.02 -23.75
N LYS A 26 3.44 4.79 -24.67
CA LYS A 26 2.93 3.47 -25.08
C LYS A 26 3.97 2.75 -25.94
N PHE A 27 5.04 2.23 -25.35
CA PHE A 27 6.03 1.45 -26.11
C PHE A 27 5.58 0.00 -26.38
N ILE A 28 4.62 -0.54 -25.62
CA ILE A 28 4.08 -1.89 -25.87
C ILE A 28 2.54 -1.83 -25.87
N LYS A 29 1.94 -1.54 -27.04
CA LYS A 29 0.51 -1.82 -27.27
C LYS A 29 0.35 -3.33 -27.44
N VAL A 30 0.01 -4.05 -26.37
CA VAL A 30 -0.49 -5.42 -26.52
C VAL A 30 -1.87 -5.32 -27.19
N SER A 31 -2.01 -5.98 -28.34
CA SER A 31 -3.24 -6.04 -29.15
C SER A 31 -4.47 -6.41 -28.30
N SER A 32 -5.63 -5.83 -28.63
CA SER A 32 -6.90 -5.98 -27.89
C SER A 32 -7.43 -7.42 -27.80
N GLN A 33 -6.76 -8.39 -28.43
CA GLN A 33 -7.13 -9.80 -28.43
C GLN A 33 -6.64 -10.58 -27.19
N TYR A 34 -5.79 -10.00 -26.33
CA TYR A 34 -5.25 -10.66 -25.13
C TYR A 34 -5.79 -10.10 -23.80
N LYS A 35 -7.00 -9.53 -23.80
CA LYS A 35 -7.66 -8.97 -22.60
C LYS A 35 -8.49 -9.97 -21.81
N THR A 36 -8.16 -11.25 -21.86
CA THR A 36 -8.82 -12.25 -21.01
C THR A 36 -8.28 -12.13 -19.58
N SER A 37 -9.14 -12.25 -18.56
CA SER A 37 -8.73 -12.16 -17.16
C SER A 37 -7.54 -13.06 -16.83
N ALA A 38 -7.51 -14.28 -17.36
CA ALA A 38 -6.39 -15.22 -17.18
C ALA A 38 -5.05 -14.68 -17.71
N PHE A 39 -5.04 -14.02 -18.87
CA PHE A 39 -3.82 -13.44 -19.44
C PHE A 39 -3.35 -12.22 -18.63
N VAL A 40 -4.28 -11.40 -18.14
CA VAL A 40 -3.97 -10.28 -17.27
C VAL A 40 -3.34 -10.77 -15.95
N LEU A 41 -3.89 -11.82 -15.34
CA LEU A 41 -3.28 -12.44 -14.16
C LEU A 41 -1.90 -13.04 -14.47
N ALA A 42 -1.74 -13.70 -15.62
CA ALA A 42 -0.45 -14.26 -16.02
C ALA A 42 0.63 -13.17 -16.15
N LYS A 43 0.29 -11.98 -16.68
CA LYS A 43 1.23 -10.84 -16.72
C LYS A 43 1.62 -10.36 -15.33
N VAL A 44 0.65 -10.26 -14.42
CA VAL A 44 0.92 -9.87 -13.02
C VAL A 44 1.79 -10.90 -12.33
N ALA A 45 1.47 -12.18 -12.48
CA ALA A 45 2.26 -13.29 -11.94
C ALA A 45 3.68 -13.31 -12.51
N PHE A 46 3.84 -13.03 -13.81
CA PHE A 46 5.15 -12.94 -14.44
C PHE A 46 6.01 -11.83 -13.82
N VAL A 47 5.45 -10.63 -13.60
CA VAL A 47 6.17 -9.53 -12.93
C VAL A 47 6.50 -9.90 -11.48
N ALA A 48 5.60 -10.57 -10.77
CA ALA A 48 5.86 -11.04 -9.41
C ALA A 48 6.98 -12.09 -9.36
N LEU A 49 7.02 -13.03 -10.31
CA LEU A 49 8.11 -14.02 -10.41
C LEU A 49 9.46 -13.36 -10.72
N LEU A 50 9.47 -12.34 -11.59
CA LEU A 50 10.69 -11.55 -11.84
C LEU A 50 11.16 -10.83 -10.57
N ALA A 51 10.24 -10.30 -9.77
CA ALA A 51 10.57 -9.67 -8.49
C ALA A 51 11.17 -10.66 -7.48
N MET A 52 10.60 -11.86 -7.39
CA MET A 52 11.12 -12.92 -6.53
C MET A 52 12.53 -13.34 -6.98
N GLY A 53 12.74 -13.53 -8.29
CA GLY A 53 14.05 -13.85 -8.84
C GLY A 53 15.08 -12.74 -8.59
N LEU A 54 14.66 -11.48 -8.69
CA LEU A 54 15.54 -10.34 -8.41
C LEU A 54 15.92 -10.25 -6.92
N SER A 55 14.97 -10.51 -6.01
CA SER A 55 15.22 -10.56 -4.57
C SER A 55 16.20 -11.69 -4.19
N GLN A 56 16.07 -12.86 -4.83
CA GLN A 56 17.04 -13.96 -4.64
C GLN A 56 18.43 -13.61 -5.17
N LEU A 57 18.51 -12.92 -6.33
CA LEU A 57 19.79 -12.53 -6.92
C LEU A 57 20.52 -11.47 -6.09
N THR A 58 19.79 -10.66 -5.32
CA THR A 58 20.36 -9.70 -4.36
C THR A 58 20.67 -10.33 -2.99
N ASN A 59 20.68 -11.66 -2.87
CA ASN A 59 20.84 -12.41 -1.61
C ASN A 59 19.83 -11.97 -0.54
N GLU A 60 18.59 -11.70 -0.94
CA GLU A 60 17.50 -11.23 -0.05
C GLU A 60 17.82 -9.94 0.71
N ALA A 61 18.79 -9.15 0.23
CA ALA A 61 19.08 -7.84 0.80
C ALA A 61 17.89 -6.87 0.68
N ILE A 62 16.99 -7.12 -0.28
CA ILE A 62 15.75 -6.37 -0.48
C ILE A 62 14.60 -7.38 -0.48
N ASP A 63 13.60 -7.13 0.37
CA ASP A 63 12.38 -7.95 0.47
C ASP A 63 11.67 -8.07 -0.88
N SER A 64 11.18 -9.27 -1.19
CA SER A 64 10.53 -9.57 -2.45
C SER A 64 9.28 -8.70 -2.70
N SER A 65 8.59 -8.23 -1.65
CA SER A 65 7.42 -7.36 -1.78
C SER A 65 7.80 -5.98 -2.29
N ILE A 66 8.98 -5.45 -1.90
CA ILE A 66 9.51 -4.19 -2.42
C ILE A 66 9.87 -4.34 -3.88
N CYS A 67 10.60 -5.41 -4.21
CA CYS A 67 10.97 -5.72 -5.59
C CYS A 67 9.70 -5.82 -6.46
N ALA A 68 8.63 -6.43 -5.94
CA ALA A 68 7.35 -6.54 -6.63
C ALA A 68 6.67 -5.18 -6.79
N LEU A 69 6.73 -4.30 -5.78
CA LEU A 69 6.19 -2.94 -5.87
C LEU A 69 6.96 -2.11 -6.90
N VAL A 70 8.29 -2.10 -6.85
CA VAL A 70 9.14 -1.33 -7.76
C VAL A 70 8.99 -1.82 -9.19
N LEU A 71 9.12 -3.14 -9.42
CA LEU A 71 8.93 -3.71 -10.76
C LEU A 71 7.48 -3.56 -11.24
N GLY A 72 6.49 -3.62 -10.35
CA GLY A 72 5.10 -3.37 -10.68
C GLY A 72 4.87 -1.94 -11.18
N VAL A 73 5.47 -0.94 -10.52
CA VAL A 73 5.42 0.47 -10.95
C VAL A 73 6.14 0.64 -12.28
N ILE A 74 7.34 0.07 -12.45
CA ILE A 74 8.08 0.14 -13.72
C ILE A 74 7.30 -0.53 -14.85
N ALA A 75 6.76 -1.73 -14.62
CA ALA A 75 5.96 -2.48 -15.58
C ALA A 75 4.68 -1.72 -15.96
N HIS A 76 4.09 -0.95 -15.03
CA HIS A 76 2.99 -0.05 -15.34
C HIS A 76 3.44 1.12 -16.22
N GLN A 77 4.56 1.76 -15.90
CA GLN A 77 5.08 2.92 -16.62
C GLN A 77 5.51 2.61 -18.06
N ILE A 78 6.06 1.43 -18.31
CA ILE A 78 6.39 0.96 -19.68
C ILE A 78 5.16 0.51 -20.48
N GLY A 79 3.98 0.48 -19.86
CA GLY A 79 2.73 0.04 -20.47
C GLY A 79 2.53 -1.48 -20.54
N PHE A 80 3.38 -2.27 -19.86
CA PHE A 80 3.21 -3.73 -19.78
C PHE A 80 2.03 -4.09 -18.87
N LEU A 81 1.90 -3.44 -17.71
CA LEU A 81 0.75 -3.55 -16.82
C LEU A 81 -0.21 -2.36 -17.01
N GLU A 82 -1.49 -2.66 -17.21
CA GLU A 82 -2.52 -1.64 -17.37
C GLU A 82 -2.89 -1.00 -16.01
N LYS A 83 -3.53 0.17 -16.00
CA LYS A 83 -3.99 0.77 -14.73
C LYS A 83 -5.05 -0.14 -14.11
N ASN A 84 -4.98 -0.41 -12.80
CA ASN A 84 -5.95 -1.23 -12.07
C ASN A 84 -6.12 -2.66 -12.65
N VAL A 85 -5.03 -3.32 -13.08
CA VAL A 85 -5.06 -4.68 -13.69
C VAL A 85 -5.92 -5.71 -12.93
N LEU A 86 -5.82 -5.74 -11.59
CA LEU A 86 -6.53 -6.72 -10.77
C LEU A 86 -8.05 -6.45 -10.74
N ASN A 87 -8.45 -5.18 -10.78
CA ASN A 87 -9.85 -4.79 -10.85
C ASN A 87 -10.43 -5.07 -12.24
N GLN A 88 -9.67 -4.82 -13.30
CA GLN A 88 -10.07 -5.15 -14.66
C GLN A 88 -10.29 -6.66 -14.86
N ALA A 89 -9.41 -7.48 -14.27
CA ALA A 89 -9.57 -8.93 -14.27
C ALA A 89 -10.69 -9.44 -13.35
N ARG A 90 -11.37 -8.55 -12.60
CA ARG A 90 -12.42 -8.85 -11.61
C ARG A 90 -11.98 -9.79 -10.47
N VAL A 91 -10.68 -9.87 -10.20
CA VAL A 91 -10.12 -10.72 -9.14
C VAL A 91 -9.72 -9.96 -7.89
N PHE A 92 -9.64 -8.62 -7.93
CA PHE A 92 -9.17 -7.83 -6.80
C PHE A 92 -9.95 -8.14 -5.51
N ASN A 93 -11.28 -8.02 -5.52
CA ASN A 93 -12.10 -8.31 -4.33
C ASN A 93 -11.97 -9.76 -3.88
N TRP A 94 -11.86 -10.70 -4.83
CA TRP A 94 -11.65 -12.11 -4.52
C TRP A 94 -10.31 -12.34 -3.79
N LEU A 95 -9.23 -11.70 -4.27
CA LEU A 95 -7.93 -11.71 -3.59
C LEU A 95 -8.03 -11.08 -2.21
N MET A 96 -8.70 -9.93 -2.05
CA MET A 96 -8.89 -9.28 -0.75
C MET A 96 -9.57 -10.19 0.26
N TYR A 97 -10.63 -10.91 -0.15
CA TYR A 97 -11.29 -11.89 0.72
C TYR A 97 -10.36 -13.07 1.07
N GLY A 98 -9.56 -13.56 0.11
CA GLY A 98 -8.57 -14.60 0.36
C GLY A 98 -7.51 -14.16 1.38
N LEU A 99 -6.98 -12.95 1.26
CA LEU A 99 -6.01 -12.40 2.23
C LEU A 99 -6.65 -12.17 3.60
N MET A 100 -7.90 -11.71 3.68
CA MET A 100 -8.63 -11.58 4.94
C MET A 100 -8.83 -12.95 5.62
N ALA A 101 -9.22 -13.97 4.86
CA ALA A 101 -9.35 -15.33 5.36
C ALA A 101 -8.01 -15.87 5.89
N TYR A 102 -6.90 -15.59 5.19
CA TYR A 102 -5.55 -15.92 5.66
C TYR A 102 -5.22 -15.23 6.98
N ILE A 103 -5.49 -13.93 7.12
CA ILE A 103 -5.26 -13.20 8.37
C ILE A 103 -6.07 -13.80 9.52
N PHE A 104 -7.36 -14.09 9.31
CA PHE A 104 -8.18 -14.74 10.35
C PHE A 104 -7.69 -16.15 10.69
N SER A 105 -7.18 -16.90 9.71
CA SER A 105 -6.53 -18.19 9.97
C SER A 105 -5.32 -18.03 10.87
N GLN A 106 -4.47 -17.02 10.63
CA GLN A 106 -3.31 -16.75 11.48
C GLN A 106 -3.74 -16.32 12.89
N LEU A 107 -4.77 -15.48 13.02
CA LEU A 107 -5.30 -15.06 14.33
C LEU A 107 -5.88 -16.24 15.13
N ASN A 108 -6.51 -17.20 14.46
CA ASN A 108 -7.05 -18.40 15.10
C ASN A 108 -5.96 -19.31 15.72
N THR A 109 -4.69 -19.13 15.33
CA THR A 109 -3.57 -19.87 15.95
C THR A 109 -3.19 -19.34 17.34
N VAL A 110 -3.66 -18.14 17.72
CA VAL A 110 -3.34 -17.52 19.01
C VAL A 110 -4.37 -17.96 20.06
N THR A 111 -4.00 -18.91 20.91
CA THR A 111 -4.87 -19.38 22.00
C THR A 111 -4.87 -18.39 23.19
N PRO A 112 -5.93 -18.38 24.02
CA PRO A 112 -5.97 -17.55 25.23
C PRO A 112 -4.79 -17.81 26.19
N GLU A 113 -4.28 -19.04 26.25
CA GLU A 113 -3.14 -19.43 27.09
C GLU A 113 -1.83 -18.81 26.59
N ILE A 114 -1.57 -18.86 25.28
CA ILE A 114 -0.42 -18.16 24.66
C ILE A 114 -0.55 -16.65 24.91
N LEU A 115 -1.76 -16.12 24.73
CA LEU A 115 -2.03 -14.70 24.89
C LEU A 115 -1.72 -14.23 26.31
N GLN A 116 -2.11 -14.96 27.36
CA GLN A 116 -1.80 -14.59 28.74
C GLN A 116 -0.29 -14.48 29.02
N GLY A 117 0.52 -15.34 28.39
CA GLY A 117 1.98 -15.31 28.54
C GLY A 117 2.64 -14.08 27.91
N ILE A 118 2.03 -13.48 26.88
CA ILE A 118 2.66 -12.40 26.09
C ILE A 118 1.90 -11.07 26.14
N ILE A 119 0.64 -11.03 26.58
CA ILE A 119 -0.25 -9.86 26.42
C ILE A 119 0.31 -8.59 27.05
N ILE A 120 0.91 -8.70 28.26
CA ILE A 120 1.49 -7.54 28.95
C ILE A 120 2.66 -6.98 28.14
N GLN A 121 3.54 -7.85 27.66
CA GLN A 121 4.69 -7.44 26.85
C GLN A 121 4.25 -6.84 25.51
N THR A 122 3.28 -7.46 24.85
CA THR A 122 2.71 -6.96 23.59
C THR A 122 2.07 -5.58 23.78
N LEU A 123 1.28 -5.38 24.84
CA LEU A 123 0.64 -4.08 25.13
C LEU A 123 1.68 -3.00 25.43
N LEU A 124 2.72 -3.31 26.20
CA LEU A 124 3.79 -2.35 26.50
C LEU A 124 4.57 -1.95 25.24
N LEU A 125 4.93 -2.94 24.40
CA LEU A 125 5.62 -2.68 23.13
C LEU A 125 4.72 -1.91 22.15
N LEU A 126 3.42 -2.24 22.11
CA LEU A 126 2.45 -1.54 21.29
C LEU A 126 2.32 -0.07 21.74
N LEU A 127 2.15 0.18 23.04
CA LEU A 127 2.07 1.54 23.59
C LEU A 127 3.34 2.33 23.29
N LEU A 128 4.52 1.75 23.56
CA LEU A 128 5.80 2.40 23.29
C LEU A 128 6.00 2.66 21.79
N GLY A 129 5.62 1.70 20.94
CA GLY A 129 5.67 1.83 19.49
C GLY A 129 4.75 2.95 18.98
N VAL A 130 3.50 2.99 19.43
CA VAL A 130 2.53 4.04 19.07
C VAL A 130 3.00 5.42 19.55
N LEU A 131 3.54 5.52 20.76
CA LEU A 131 4.12 6.77 21.27
C LEU A 131 5.34 7.21 20.44
N GLY A 132 6.22 6.28 20.07
CA GLY A 132 7.35 6.54 19.18
C GLY A 132 6.90 7.01 17.79
N MET A 133 5.89 6.34 17.20
CA MET A 133 5.28 6.73 15.94
C MET A 133 4.63 8.11 16.01
N PHE A 134 3.95 8.44 17.12
CA PHE A 134 3.39 9.77 17.34
C PHE A 134 4.47 10.85 17.42
N GLY A 135 5.53 10.61 18.20
CA GLY A 135 6.67 11.53 18.29
C GLY A 135 7.38 11.74 16.94
N ALA A 136 7.69 10.65 16.24
CA ALA A 136 8.36 10.73 14.93
C ALA A 136 7.47 11.41 13.88
N SER A 137 6.19 11.04 13.81
CA SER A 137 5.26 11.59 12.82
C SER A 137 5.01 13.09 13.04
N THR A 138 4.92 13.56 14.28
CA THR A 138 4.76 14.99 14.58
C THR A 138 5.99 15.80 14.18
N LEU A 139 7.19 15.26 14.38
CA LEU A 139 8.45 15.90 13.98
C LEU A 139 8.61 15.96 12.45
N LEU A 140 8.30 14.86 11.77
CA LEU A 140 8.49 14.70 10.32
C LEU A 140 7.33 15.25 9.48
N ALA A 141 6.16 15.51 10.06
CA ALA A 141 4.97 16.00 9.36
C ALA A 141 5.25 17.27 8.54
N LYS A 142 6.01 18.22 9.11
CA LYS A 142 6.37 19.48 8.43
C LYS A 142 7.25 19.23 7.21
N THR A 143 8.25 18.36 7.33
CA THR A 143 9.19 18.04 6.25
C THR A 143 8.48 17.30 5.10
N MET A 144 7.54 16.43 5.44
CA MET A 144 6.78 15.63 4.46
C MET A 144 5.59 16.40 3.83
N LYS A 145 5.38 17.67 4.17
CA LYS A 145 4.24 18.50 3.71
C LYS A 145 2.88 17.83 3.96
N MET A 146 2.77 17.09 5.05
CA MET A 146 1.55 16.38 5.46
C MET A 146 1.01 17.00 6.75
N SER A 147 -0.30 16.90 6.97
CA SER A 147 -0.86 17.25 8.28
C SER A 147 -0.39 16.23 9.32
N THR A 148 -0.18 16.67 10.56
CA THR A 148 0.24 15.80 11.67
C THR A 148 -0.67 14.57 11.83
N PRO A 149 -2.01 14.67 11.78
CA PRO A 149 -2.87 13.50 11.85
C PRO A 149 -2.69 12.53 10.69
N MET A 150 -2.39 13.04 9.48
CA MET A 150 -2.16 12.19 8.31
C MET A 150 -0.80 11.50 8.38
N ALA A 151 0.24 12.21 8.84
CA ALA A 151 1.55 11.62 9.06
C ALA A 151 1.48 10.52 10.13
N PHE A 152 0.74 10.76 11.21
CA PHE A 152 0.52 9.76 12.26
C PHE A 152 -0.28 8.56 11.74
N ALA A 153 -1.39 8.79 11.05
CA ALA A 153 -2.18 7.72 10.45
C ALA A 153 -1.37 6.89 9.45
N THR A 154 -0.49 7.54 8.67
CA THR A 154 0.43 6.84 7.76
C THR A 154 1.46 6.01 8.54
N SER A 155 2.00 6.50 9.66
CA SER A 155 2.91 5.70 10.50
C SER A 155 2.23 4.50 11.15
N LEU A 156 0.94 4.61 11.50
CA LEU A 156 0.17 3.50 12.08
C LEU A 156 -0.04 2.34 11.10
N THR A 157 0.09 2.55 9.80
CA THR A 157 0.03 1.47 8.79
C THR A 157 1.11 0.39 8.98
N ALA A 158 2.17 0.69 9.75
CA ALA A 158 3.16 -0.29 10.15
C ALA A 158 2.59 -1.41 11.06
N LEU A 159 1.41 -1.22 11.66
CA LEU A 159 0.81 -2.17 12.60
C LEU A 159 -0.05 -3.24 11.92
N CYS A 160 -0.86 -2.87 10.92
CA CYS A 160 -1.86 -3.76 10.33
C CYS A 160 -1.54 -4.14 8.88
N GLY A 161 -0.97 -3.22 8.10
CA GLY A 161 -0.60 -3.44 6.72
C GLY A 161 -1.79 -3.76 5.79
N PHE A 162 -1.44 -4.23 4.60
CA PHE A 162 -2.42 -4.66 3.60
C PHE A 162 -2.92 -6.08 3.88
N PRO A 163 -4.24 -6.39 3.78
CA PRO A 163 -5.34 -5.59 3.25
C PRO A 163 -6.16 -4.80 4.27
N SER A 164 -5.87 -4.94 5.57
CA SER A 164 -6.63 -4.28 6.64
C SER A 164 -6.65 -2.76 6.48
N ASP A 165 -5.49 -2.15 6.23
CA ASP A 165 -5.37 -0.70 6.04
C ASP A 165 -6.16 -0.20 4.84
N TYR A 166 -6.24 -0.99 3.77
CA TYR A 166 -7.02 -0.66 2.58
C TYR A 166 -8.52 -0.59 2.93
N ILE A 167 -9.03 -1.61 3.60
CA ILE A 167 -10.45 -1.72 3.95
C ILE A 167 -10.83 -0.63 4.94
N LEU A 168 -10.04 -0.46 6.01
CA LEU A 168 -10.29 0.57 7.02
C LEU A 168 -10.27 1.98 6.42
N THR A 169 -9.29 2.27 5.55
CA THR A 169 -9.22 3.56 4.86
C THR A 169 -10.44 3.78 3.98
N LEU A 170 -10.87 2.75 3.24
CA LEU A 170 -12.05 2.83 2.39
C LEU A 170 -13.33 3.09 3.20
N GLU A 171 -13.53 2.38 4.32
CA GLU A 171 -14.66 2.57 5.22
C GLU A 171 -14.69 3.96 5.84
N VAL A 172 -13.54 4.45 6.33
CA VAL A 172 -13.43 5.80 6.90
C VAL A 172 -13.76 6.85 5.85
N ILE A 173 -13.25 6.72 4.62
CA ILE A 173 -13.57 7.65 3.54
C ILE A 173 -15.07 7.59 3.22
N GLN A 174 -15.64 6.39 3.06
CA GLN A 174 -17.07 6.22 2.80
C GLN A 174 -17.94 6.82 3.89
N HIS A 175 -17.53 6.72 5.16
CA HIS A 175 -18.25 7.30 6.29
C HIS A 175 -18.15 8.83 6.35
N LEU A 176 -17.03 9.40 5.90
CA LEU A 176 -16.79 10.84 5.92
C LEU A 176 -17.34 11.57 4.68
N THR A 177 -17.72 10.86 3.62
CA THR A 177 -18.17 11.46 2.36
C THR A 177 -19.56 10.98 1.98
N SER A 178 -20.46 11.91 1.65
CA SER A 178 -21.79 11.57 1.11
C SER A 178 -21.86 11.71 -0.42
N ASP A 179 -20.88 12.38 -1.04
CA ASP A 179 -20.80 12.62 -2.48
C ASP A 179 -19.66 11.86 -3.14
N GLU A 180 -19.87 11.43 -4.38
CA GLU A 180 -18.91 10.61 -5.13
C GLU A 180 -17.63 11.38 -5.50
N LYS A 181 -17.73 12.69 -5.79
CA LYS A 181 -16.53 13.49 -6.10
C LYS A 181 -15.65 13.67 -4.87
N GLN A 182 -16.26 13.94 -3.72
CA GLN A 182 -15.54 14.03 -2.45
C GLN A 182 -14.88 12.70 -2.08
N ARG A 183 -15.59 11.59 -2.29
CA ARG A 183 -15.07 10.24 -2.07
C ARG A 183 -13.85 9.96 -2.92
N ASN A 184 -13.92 10.23 -4.22
CA ASN A 184 -12.81 10.00 -5.15
C ASN A 184 -11.60 10.88 -4.81
N TYR A 185 -11.82 12.14 -4.44
CA TYR A 185 -10.76 13.03 -3.98
C TYR A 185 -10.02 12.47 -2.75
N LEU A 186 -10.77 12.00 -1.75
CA LEU A 186 -10.17 11.39 -0.55
C LEU A 186 -9.45 10.09 -0.88
N LEU A 187 -10.02 9.24 -1.76
CA LEU A 187 -9.37 8.00 -2.18
C LEU A 187 -8.04 8.26 -2.89
N GLU A 188 -8.01 9.16 -3.86
CA GLU A 188 -6.78 9.52 -4.57
C GLU A 188 -5.72 10.14 -3.66
N TYR A 189 -6.15 10.88 -2.64
CA TYR A 189 -5.22 11.51 -1.70
C TYR A 189 -4.72 10.54 -0.62
N MET A 190 -5.60 9.73 -0.02
CA MET A 190 -5.29 8.93 1.17
C MET A 190 -4.73 7.56 0.83
N MET A 191 -5.29 6.87 -0.17
CA MET A 191 -4.92 5.48 -0.49
C MET A 191 -3.44 5.32 -0.83
N PRO A 192 -2.83 6.16 -1.69
CA PRO A 192 -1.40 6.02 -2.00
C PRO A 192 -0.52 6.19 -0.76
N LYS A 193 -0.86 7.13 0.13
CA LYS A 193 -0.06 7.39 1.34
C LYS A 193 -0.14 6.24 2.33
N MET A 194 -1.33 5.68 2.53
CA MET A 194 -1.56 4.53 3.41
C MET A 194 -0.83 3.29 2.92
N LEU A 195 -0.97 2.96 1.63
CA LEU A 195 -0.38 1.74 1.07
C LEU A 195 1.14 1.81 0.98
N VAL A 196 1.70 2.93 0.49
CA VAL A 196 3.15 3.09 0.40
C VAL A 196 3.79 3.13 1.79
N GLY A 197 3.12 3.73 2.79
CA GLY A 197 3.57 3.73 4.18
C GLY A 197 3.75 2.31 4.74
N GLY A 198 2.72 1.47 4.62
CA GLY A 198 2.75 0.09 5.13
C GLY A 198 3.84 -0.74 4.45
N PHE A 199 3.93 -0.68 3.11
CA PHE A 199 4.96 -1.43 2.39
C PHE A 199 6.38 -0.93 2.69
N ALA A 200 6.60 0.38 2.81
CA ALA A 200 7.93 0.94 3.07
C ALA A 200 8.45 0.62 4.48
N THR A 201 7.57 0.52 5.48
CA THR A 201 7.99 0.32 6.88
C THR A 201 8.54 -1.08 7.13
N VAL A 202 7.84 -2.13 6.70
CA VAL A 202 8.28 -3.54 6.82
C VAL A 202 9.64 -3.76 6.14
N SER A 203 9.81 -3.07 5.02
CA SER A 203 10.97 -3.13 4.14
C SER A 203 12.23 -2.51 4.75
N ILE A 204 12.12 -1.25 5.16
CA ILE A 204 13.26 -0.51 5.74
C ILE A 204 13.63 -1.11 7.09
N ALA A 205 12.66 -1.52 7.89
CA ALA A 205 12.91 -2.19 9.18
C ALA A 205 13.74 -3.47 8.98
N SER A 206 13.37 -4.31 8.01
CA SER A 206 14.10 -5.55 7.71
C SER A 206 15.55 -5.28 7.29
N ILE A 207 15.78 -4.29 6.42
CA ILE A 207 17.13 -3.91 5.98
C ILE A 207 17.97 -3.41 7.16
N LEU A 208 17.40 -2.57 8.03
CA LEU A 208 18.11 -2.04 9.20
C LEU A 208 18.49 -3.15 10.18
N ILE A 209 17.57 -4.09 10.44
CA ILE A 209 17.83 -5.24 11.32
C ILE A 209 18.93 -6.12 10.72
N ALA A 210 18.84 -6.48 9.44
CA ALA A 210 19.87 -7.25 8.76
C ALA A 210 21.23 -6.54 8.80
N SER A 211 21.25 -5.23 8.55
CA SER A 211 22.47 -4.42 8.58
C SER A 211 23.11 -4.38 9.97
N ILE A 212 22.31 -4.28 11.04
CA ILE A 212 22.81 -4.29 12.41
C ILE A 212 23.35 -5.67 12.78
N LEU A 213 22.62 -6.75 12.44
CA LEU A 213 23.06 -8.12 12.72
C LEU A 213 24.36 -8.48 12.00
N LEU A 214 24.50 -8.10 10.73
CA LEU A 214 25.74 -8.28 9.97
C LEU A 214 26.94 -7.51 10.52
N ARG A 215 26.70 -6.46 11.32
CA ARG A 215 27.78 -5.68 11.95
C ARG A 215 28.21 -6.26 13.30
N VAL A 216 27.32 -7.01 13.95
CA VAL A 216 27.54 -7.61 15.27
C VAL A 216 28.12 -9.04 15.15
N LEU A 217 27.88 -9.71 14.03
CA LEU A 217 28.49 -11.00 13.66
C LEU A 217 29.85 -10.79 12.99
#